data_AF-A0A2S6H9Z8-F1
#
_entry.id   AF-A0A2S6H9Z8-F1
#
_cell.length_a   1.000
_cell.length_b   1.000
_cell.length_c   1.000
_cell.angle_alpha   90.00
_cell.angle_beta   90.00
_cell.angle_gamma   90.00
#
_symmetry.space_group_name_H-M   'P 1'
#
loop_
_entity.id
_entity.type
_entity.pdbx_description
1 polymer ?
#
loop_
_entity_poly.entity_id
_entity_poly.type
_entity_poly.pdbx_seq_one_letter_code
_entity_poly.pdbx_strand_id
1 'polypeptide(L)'
;MNALFADWREQSAETLKSLQADCHLKTVIAELAEDLLAHYTGKPLIEQYDVYQHLMDYWAATMQGDCYLIAVDGWWAGTCRIIEIKKNKEGKTVKETDKGWICDLVLKSLIVNRYFAARQAAIREQEAALESVGAKITELEEERGGEEGAFSELDKVNRANIPARLKEGCRERQAPAWR
;
A
#
# COMPACT_ATOMS: atom_id res chain seq x y z
N MET A 1 2.97 1.57 -28.35
CA MET A 1 3.06 2.56 -27.25
C MET A 1 4.06 2.14 -26.18
N ASN A 2 3.90 0.97 -25.54
CA ASN A 2 4.82 0.56 -24.45
C ASN A 2 6.28 0.35 -24.88
N ALA A 3 6.54 -0.09 -26.13
CA ALA A 3 7.91 -0.27 -26.62
C ALA A 3 8.64 1.07 -26.79
N LEU A 4 8.01 2.07 -27.44
CA LEU A 4 8.59 3.39 -27.64
C LEU A 4 8.96 4.06 -26.30
N PHE A 5 8.07 3.99 -25.31
CA PHE A 5 8.38 4.48 -23.97
C PHE A 5 9.47 3.66 -23.28
N ALA A 6 9.48 2.33 -23.44
CA ALA A 6 10.50 1.47 -22.86
C ALA A 6 11.91 1.81 -23.38
N ASP A 7 12.04 2.10 -24.68
CA ASP A 7 13.30 2.47 -25.31
C ASP A 7 13.86 3.78 -24.72
N TRP A 8 13.04 4.83 -24.66
CA TRP A 8 13.43 6.10 -24.02
C TRP A 8 13.75 5.90 -22.55
N ARG A 9 12.91 5.16 -21.82
CA ARG A 9 13.10 4.90 -20.39
C ARG A 9 14.41 4.18 -20.13
N GLU A 10 14.83 3.24 -20.97
CA GLU A 10 16.08 2.52 -20.79
C GLU A 10 17.29 3.46 -20.91
N GLN A 11 17.31 4.29 -21.94
CA GLN A 11 18.36 5.30 -22.16
C GLN A 11 18.39 6.33 -21.03
N SER A 12 17.25 6.95 -20.72
CA SER A 12 17.16 7.95 -19.65
C SER A 12 17.47 7.36 -18.27
N ALA A 13 17.11 6.10 -18.02
CA ALA A 13 17.44 5.44 -16.75
C ALA A 13 18.93 5.21 -16.57
N GLU A 14 19.68 4.97 -17.65
CA GLU A 14 21.15 4.87 -17.58
C GLU A 14 21.75 6.22 -17.16
N THR A 15 21.34 7.31 -17.82
CA THR A 15 21.78 8.67 -17.47
C THR A 15 21.45 9.00 -16.02
N LEU A 16 20.20 8.78 -15.59
CA LEU A 16 19.75 9.09 -14.24
C LEU A 16 20.48 8.27 -13.17
N LYS A 17 20.78 6.99 -13.43
CA LYS A 17 21.57 6.16 -12.51
C LYS A 17 23.03 6.58 -12.42
N SER A 18 23.55 7.23 -13.45
CA SER A 18 24.94 7.68 -13.50
C SER A 18 25.19 8.99 -12.75
N LEU A 19 24.12 9.69 -12.32
CA LEU A 19 24.21 10.93 -11.55
C LEU A 19 25.14 10.79 -10.34
N GLN A 20 25.88 11.85 -10.05
CA GLN A 20 26.82 11.92 -8.93
C GLN A 20 26.44 13.07 -8.00
N ALA A 21 27.14 13.16 -6.87
CA ALA A 21 27.15 14.36 -6.05
C ALA A 21 27.51 15.59 -6.90
N ASP A 22 27.02 16.75 -6.49
CA ASP A 22 27.13 18.04 -7.18
C ASP A 22 26.43 18.11 -8.56
N CYS A 23 25.53 17.17 -8.89
CA CYS A 23 24.79 17.24 -10.15
C CYS A 23 23.93 18.51 -10.26
N HIS A 24 23.93 19.14 -11.44
CA HIS A 24 23.13 20.34 -11.69
C HIS A 24 21.70 19.99 -12.08
N LEU A 25 20.77 20.11 -11.13
CA LEU A 25 19.34 19.75 -11.31
C LEU A 25 18.71 20.38 -12.56
N LYS A 26 19.05 21.65 -12.87
CA LYS A 26 18.52 22.35 -14.05
C LYS A 26 19.00 21.74 -15.36
N THR A 27 20.23 21.25 -15.39
CA THR A 27 20.81 20.56 -16.55
C THR A 27 20.16 19.20 -16.74
N VAL A 28 20.00 18.43 -15.65
CA VAL A 28 19.38 17.10 -15.68
C VAL A 28 17.97 17.13 -16.25
N ILE A 29 17.11 18.05 -15.78
CA ILE A 29 15.73 18.14 -16.30
C ILE A 29 15.68 18.70 -17.72
N ALA A 30 16.56 19.62 -18.08
CA ALA A 30 16.61 20.16 -19.44
C ALA A 30 16.97 19.07 -20.46
N GLU A 31 18.05 18.32 -20.21
CA GLU A 31 18.49 17.21 -21.06
C GLU A 31 17.40 16.13 -21.14
N LEU A 32 16.83 15.72 -19.99
CA LEU A 32 15.79 14.70 -19.96
C LEU A 32 14.52 15.11 -20.74
N ALA A 33 14.12 16.38 -20.63
CA ALA A 33 12.93 16.89 -21.29
C ALA A 33 13.16 17.13 -22.80
N GLU A 34 14.35 17.58 -23.20
CA GLU A 34 14.75 17.70 -24.60
C GLU A 34 14.81 16.32 -25.27
N ASP A 35 15.43 15.33 -24.62
CA ASP A 35 15.49 13.96 -25.11
C ASP A 35 14.09 13.36 -25.28
N LEU A 36 13.18 13.63 -24.33
CA LEU A 36 11.79 13.19 -24.40
C LEU A 36 11.07 13.83 -25.60
N LEU A 37 11.19 15.14 -25.80
CA LEU A 37 10.58 15.84 -26.93
C LEU A 37 11.12 15.30 -28.27
N ALA A 38 12.44 15.12 -28.38
CA ALA A 38 13.08 14.58 -29.57
C ALA A 38 12.58 13.15 -29.88
N HIS A 39 12.43 12.32 -28.84
CA HIS A 39 11.97 10.93 -28.99
C HIS A 39 10.54 10.80 -29.51
N TYR A 40 9.66 11.73 -29.13
CA TYR A 40 8.26 11.78 -29.56
C TYR A 40 8.02 12.65 -30.80
N THR A 41 9.02 13.41 -31.27
CA THR A 41 8.92 14.23 -32.48
C THR A 41 8.58 13.38 -33.71
N GLY A 42 7.53 13.77 -34.43
CA GLY A 42 7.11 13.09 -35.67
C GLY A 42 6.46 11.71 -35.47
N LYS A 43 6.14 11.33 -34.23
CA LYS A 43 5.40 10.09 -33.93
C LYS A 43 3.89 10.36 -33.97
N PRO A 44 3.10 9.61 -34.75
CA PRO A 44 1.65 9.80 -34.79
C PRO A 44 0.98 9.37 -33.47
N LEU A 45 -0.17 9.98 -33.16
CA LEU A 45 -1.07 9.69 -32.02
C LEU A 45 -0.64 10.18 -30.63
N ILE A 46 0.56 10.72 -30.47
CA ILE A 46 1.03 11.24 -29.18
C ILE A 46 1.42 12.71 -29.35
N GLU A 47 0.81 13.58 -28.56
CA GLU A 47 1.21 14.97 -28.48
C GLU A 47 2.43 15.10 -27.58
N GLN A 48 3.58 15.47 -28.16
CA GLN A 48 4.86 15.57 -27.44
C GLN A 48 4.79 16.53 -26.24
N TYR A 49 3.99 17.59 -26.34
CA TYR A 49 3.81 18.58 -25.28
C TYR A 49 3.01 18.05 -24.10
N ASP A 50 2.06 17.14 -24.32
CA ASP A 50 1.35 16.47 -23.22
C ASP A 50 2.30 15.61 -22.39
N VAL A 51 3.16 14.82 -23.07
CA VAL A 51 4.15 13.98 -22.38
C VAL A 51 5.19 14.83 -21.66
N TYR A 52 5.64 15.93 -22.29
CA TYR A 52 6.51 16.91 -21.65
C TYR A 52 5.87 17.50 -20.39
N GLN A 53 4.60 17.91 -20.44
CA GLN A 53 3.92 18.47 -19.29
C GLN A 53 3.83 17.47 -18.14
N HIS A 54 3.50 16.20 -18.46
CA HIS A 54 3.51 15.13 -17.45
C HIS A 54 4.88 14.93 -16.80
N LEU A 55 5.97 15.01 -17.58
CA LEU A 55 7.32 14.95 -17.02
C LEU A 55 7.58 16.14 -16.09
N MET A 56 7.22 17.35 -16.50
CA MET A 56 7.44 18.56 -15.69
C MET A 56 6.62 18.58 -14.40
N ASP A 57 5.38 18.10 -14.46
CA ASP A 57 4.51 17.96 -13.28
C ASP A 57 5.11 16.95 -12.29
N TYR A 58 5.56 15.79 -12.80
CA TYR A 58 6.20 14.77 -11.99
C TYR A 58 7.55 15.24 -11.42
N TRP A 59 8.31 15.99 -12.21
CA TRP A 59 9.57 16.60 -11.79
C TRP A 59 9.36 17.50 -10.58
N ALA A 60 8.43 18.45 -10.69
CA ALA A 60 8.13 19.39 -9.62
C ALA A 60 7.55 18.71 -8.36
N ALA A 61 6.74 17.66 -8.54
CA ALA A 61 6.05 17.00 -7.42
C ALA A 61 6.93 16.01 -6.65
N THR A 62 7.89 15.35 -7.31
CA THR A 62 8.61 14.21 -6.70
C THR A 62 10.07 14.18 -7.10
N MET A 63 10.37 14.07 -8.40
CA MET A 63 11.73 13.75 -8.87
C MET A 63 12.77 14.80 -8.52
N GLN A 64 12.39 16.09 -8.45
CA GLN A 64 13.29 17.17 -8.06
C GLN A 64 13.87 16.94 -6.65
N GLY A 65 13.05 16.43 -5.72
CA GLY A 65 13.49 16.12 -4.36
C GLY A 65 14.52 15.00 -4.35
N ASP A 66 14.26 13.93 -5.08
CA ASP A 66 15.17 12.78 -5.18
C ASP A 66 16.52 13.19 -5.82
N CYS A 67 16.49 13.96 -6.92
CA CYS A 67 17.68 14.49 -7.56
C CYS A 67 18.45 15.46 -6.66
N TYR A 68 17.76 16.24 -5.81
CA TYR A 68 18.42 17.11 -4.84
C TYR A 68 19.19 16.32 -3.79
N LEU A 69 18.60 15.24 -3.26
CA LEU A 69 19.28 14.35 -2.31
C LEU A 69 20.55 13.75 -2.93
N ILE A 70 20.48 13.31 -4.19
CA ILE A 70 21.64 12.80 -4.94
C ILE A 70 22.68 13.90 -5.15
N ALA A 71 22.27 15.13 -5.45
CA ALA A 71 23.22 16.24 -5.62
C ALA A 71 23.99 16.55 -4.33
N VAL A 72 23.37 16.41 -3.16
CA VAL A 72 24.01 16.73 -1.87
C VAL A 72 24.93 15.60 -1.41
N ASP A 73 24.44 14.38 -1.32
CA ASP A 73 25.16 13.26 -0.67
C ASP A 73 25.56 12.15 -1.67
N GLY A 74 25.28 12.32 -2.97
CA GLY A 74 25.42 11.27 -3.96
C GLY A 74 24.38 10.15 -3.78
N TRP A 75 24.70 8.95 -4.27
CA TRP A 75 23.88 7.75 -4.06
C TRP A 75 24.00 7.21 -2.63
N TRP A 76 23.62 8.02 -1.65
CA TRP A 76 23.62 7.65 -0.24
C TRP A 76 22.21 7.27 0.22
N ALA A 77 22.05 6.04 0.71
CA ALA A 77 20.78 5.50 1.19
C ALA A 77 20.84 5.26 2.72
N GLY A 78 21.14 6.33 3.48
CA GLY A 78 21.12 6.28 4.94
C GLY A 78 19.72 5.96 5.48
N THR A 79 19.65 5.08 6.48
CA THR A 79 18.38 4.74 7.15
C THR A 79 18.29 5.43 8.51
N CYS A 80 17.21 6.16 8.73
CA CYS A 80 16.89 6.81 10.01
C CYS A 80 15.78 6.02 10.72
N ARG A 81 15.87 5.87 12.04
CA ARG A 81 14.82 5.22 12.84
C ARG A 81 13.79 6.27 13.26
N ILE A 82 12.52 6.03 12.95
CA ILE A 82 11.41 6.90 13.35
C ILE A 82 10.94 6.47 14.74
N ILE A 83 11.26 7.29 15.75
CA ILE A 83 10.75 7.12 17.11
C ILE A 83 9.77 8.26 17.39
N GLU A 84 8.49 7.95 17.51
CA GLU A 84 7.49 8.93 17.92
C GLU A 84 7.41 8.98 19.44
N ILE A 85 7.77 10.15 19.99
CA ILE A 85 7.71 10.43 21.42
C ILE A 85 6.45 11.25 21.69
N LYS A 86 5.43 10.62 22.29
CA LYS A 86 4.26 11.35 22.81
C LYS A 86 4.59 11.91 24.18
N LYS A 87 4.55 13.23 24.31
CA LYS A 87 4.75 13.95 25.57
C LYS A 87 3.41 14.44 26.15
N ASN A 88 3.28 14.49 27.46
CA ASN A 88 2.13 15.12 28.12
C ASN A 88 2.26 16.66 28.12
N LYS A 89 1.24 17.36 28.64
CA LYS A 89 1.23 18.83 28.76
C LYS A 89 2.35 19.39 29.65
N GLU A 90 3.00 18.54 30.46
CA GLU A 90 4.12 18.88 31.36
C GLU A 90 5.48 18.55 30.71
N GLY A 91 5.51 18.12 29.45
CA GLY A 91 6.73 17.81 28.70
C GLY A 91 7.36 16.45 28.99
N LYS A 92 6.77 15.61 29.86
CA LYS A 92 7.26 14.24 30.14
C LYS A 92 6.84 13.27 29.04
N THR A 93 7.77 12.41 28.65
CA THR A 93 7.51 11.30 27.71
C THR A 93 6.53 10.30 28.33
N VAL A 94 5.38 10.12 27.68
CA VAL A 94 4.32 9.17 28.10
C VAL A 94 4.42 7.87 27.32
N LYS A 95 4.77 7.95 26.04
CA LYS A 95 4.87 6.77 25.17
C LYS A 95 5.87 7.01 24.06
N GLU A 96 6.80 6.08 23.92
CA GLU A 96 7.66 5.98 22.74
C GLU A 96 7.09 4.89 21.85
N THR A 97 6.83 5.22 20.59
CA THR A 97 6.39 4.25 19.59
C THR A 97 7.42 4.21 18.48
N ASP A 98 8.10 3.08 18.37
CA ASP A 98 8.99 2.81 17.24
C ASP A 98 8.15 2.51 15.99
N LYS A 99 8.21 3.42 15.01
CA LYS A 99 7.50 3.28 13.73
C LYS A 99 8.37 2.64 12.64
N GLY A 100 9.62 2.27 12.96
CA GLY A 100 10.53 1.58 12.07
C GLY A 100 11.53 2.51 11.39
N TRP A 101 11.91 2.18 10.15
CA TRP A 101 12.99 2.84 9.41
C TRP A 101 12.45 3.67 8.24
N ILE A 102 13.07 4.82 8.01
CA ILE A 102 12.88 5.65 6.82
C ILE A 102 14.22 5.83 6.11
N CYS A 103 14.16 5.93 4.80
CA CYS A 103 15.26 6.36 3.95
C CYS A 103 14.67 7.41 3.02
N ASP A 104 15.30 8.58 2.96
CA ASP A 104 14.79 9.71 2.17
C ASP A 104 14.94 9.46 0.67
N LEU A 105 16.00 8.73 0.26
CA LEU A 105 16.27 8.43 -1.15
C LEU A 105 15.53 7.18 -1.66
N VAL A 106 15.39 6.14 -0.82
CA VAL A 106 14.78 4.86 -1.23
C VAL A 106 13.54 4.57 -0.42
N LEU A 107 12.38 4.77 -1.04
CA LEU A 107 11.10 4.53 -0.39
C LEU A 107 10.93 3.05 -0.01
N LYS A 108 10.42 2.80 1.21
CA LYS A 108 10.20 1.46 1.76
C LYS A 108 9.36 0.57 0.84
N SER A 109 8.36 1.14 0.17
CA SER A 109 7.49 0.39 -0.76
C SER A 109 8.27 -0.23 -1.92
N LEU A 110 9.30 0.45 -2.43
CA LEU A 110 10.15 -0.07 -3.51
C LEU A 110 10.96 -1.28 -3.05
N ILE A 111 11.50 -1.24 -1.83
CA ILE A 111 12.23 -2.36 -1.22
C ILE A 111 11.30 -3.57 -1.04
N VAL A 112 10.10 -3.34 -0.50
CA VAL A 112 9.11 -4.40 -0.29
C VAL A 112 8.68 -5.01 -1.63
N ASN A 113 8.35 -4.19 -2.62
CA ASN A 113 7.93 -4.66 -3.93
C ASN A 113 9.05 -5.43 -4.65
N ARG A 114 10.33 -5.07 -4.44
CA ARG A 114 11.46 -5.72 -5.11
C ARG A 114 11.87 -7.03 -4.44
N TYR A 115 12.01 -7.03 -3.11
CA TYR A 115 12.63 -8.14 -2.37
C TYR A 115 11.62 -9.00 -1.61
N PHE A 116 10.44 -8.47 -1.31
CA PHE A 116 9.45 -9.12 -0.47
C PHE A 116 8.10 -9.30 -1.18
N ALA A 117 8.08 -9.24 -2.52
CA ALA A 117 6.87 -9.35 -3.34
C ALA A 117 6.02 -10.59 -2.97
N ALA A 118 6.64 -11.76 -2.85
CA ALA A 118 5.94 -13.00 -2.49
C ALA A 118 5.31 -12.93 -1.09
N ARG A 119 6.02 -12.33 -0.12
CA ARG A 119 5.48 -12.16 1.24
C ARG A 119 4.36 -11.13 1.26
N GLN A 120 4.48 -10.05 0.49
CA GLN A 120 3.44 -9.05 0.37
C GLN A 120 2.18 -9.64 -0.29
N ALA A 121 2.34 -10.52 -1.29
CA ALA A 121 1.22 -11.25 -1.89
C ALA A 121 0.52 -12.17 -0.87
N ALA A 122 1.29 -12.93 -0.08
CA ALA A 122 0.73 -13.78 0.96
C ALA A 122 -0.03 -12.98 2.04
N ILE A 123 0.46 -11.80 2.43
CA ILE A 123 -0.25 -10.91 3.36
C ILE A 123 -1.58 -10.45 2.74
N ARG A 124 -1.57 -9.99 1.49
CA ARG A 124 -2.79 -9.54 0.80
C ARG A 124 -3.83 -10.66 0.67
N GLU A 125 -3.38 -11.89 0.43
CA GLU A 125 -4.27 -13.06 0.38
C GLU A 125 -4.91 -13.33 1.75
N GLN A 126 -4.14 -13.23 2.82
CA GLN A 126 -4.67 -13.37 4.18
C GLN A 126 -5.63 -12.23 4.55
N GLU A 127 -5.34 -10.99 4.16
CA GLU A 127 -6.23 -9.84 4.34
C GLU A 127 -7.56 -10.05 3.61
N ALA A 128 -7.53 -10.52 2.36
CA ALA A 128 -8.73 -10.84 1.59
C ALA A 128 -9.52 -12.01 2.20
N ALA A 129 -8.82 -13.03 2.72
CA ALA A 129 -9.46 -14.14 3.43
C ALA A 129 -10.13 -13.65 4.73
N LEU A 130 -9.48 -12.76 5.47
CA LEU A 130 -10.02 -12.16 6.69
C LEU A 130 -11.28 -11.35 6.37
N GLU A 131 -11.23 -10.49 5.34
CA GLU A 131 -12.37 -9.71 4.89
C GLU A 131 -13.54 -10.62 4.44
N SER A 132 -13.24 -11.69 3.70
CA SER A 132 -14.26 -12.68 3.28
C SER A 132 -14.89 -13.41 4.47
N VAL A 133 -14.10 -13.81 5.46
CA VAL A 133 -14.61 -14.45 6.67
C VAL A 133 -15.41 -13.44 7.51
N GLY A 134 -14.96 -12.20 7.62
CA GLY A 134 -15.68 -11.11 8.29
C GLY A 134 -17.04 -10.88 7.65
N ALA A 135 -17.11 -10.79 6.32
CA ALA A 135 -18.36 -10.66 5.59
C ALA A 135 -19.31 -11.84 5.84
N LYS A 136 -18.78 -13.08 5.87
CA LYS A 136 -19.59 -14.28 6.20
C LYS A 136 -20.10 -14.28 7.64
N ILE A 137 -19.32 -13.77 8.58
CA ILE A 137 -19.76 -13.63 9.97
C ILE A 137 -20.91 -12.63 10.02
N THR A 138 -20.77 -11.47 9.39
CA THR A 138 -21.84 -10.47 9.33
C THR A 138 -23.09 -11.01 8.63
N GLU A 139 -22.95 -11.72 7.51
CA GLU A 139 -24.07 -12.38 6.81
C GLU A 139 -24.78 -13.39 7.71
N LEU A 140 -24.04 -14.23 8.45
CA LEU A 140 -24.61 -15.18 9.40
C LEU A 140 -25.25 -14.50 10.62
N GLU A 141 -24.69 -13.38 11.08
CA GLU A 141 -25.26 -12.56 12.15
C GLU A 141 -26.58 -11.92 11.70
N GLU A 142 -26.66 -11.42 10.46
CA GLU A 142 -27.88 -10.87 9.89
C GLU A 142 -28.95 -11.95 9.64
N GLU A 143 -28.58 -13.10 9.07
CA GLU A 143 -29.50 -14.22 8.82
C GLU A 143 -30.08 -14.78 10.13
N ARG A 144 -29.25 -14.87 11.19
CA ARG A 144 -29.64 -15.55 12.44
C ARG A 144 -30.04 -14.59 13.57
N GLY A 145 -29.82 -13.29 13.40
CA GLY A 145 -30.11 -12.24 14.38
C GLY A 145 -31.43 -11.47 14.14
N GLY A 146 -32.14 -11.71 13.03
CA GLY A 146 -33.48 -11.14 12.79
C GLY A 146 -34.57 -11.74 13.71
N GLU A 147 -35.77 -11.14 13.75
CA GLU A 147 -36.90 -11.55 14.62
C GLU A 147 -37.33 -13.03 14.45
N GLU A 148 -37.09 -13.64 13.29
CA GLU A 148 -37.32 -15.08 13.02
C GLU A 148 -36.04 -15.95 13.06
N GLY A 149 -34.88 -15.35 13.37
CA GLY A 149 -33.58 -16.03 13.37
C GLY A 149 -33.34 -16.91 14.60
N ALA A 150 -32.44 -17.89 14.48
CA ALA A 150 -32.14 -18.84 15.57
C ALA A 150 -31.65 -18.19 16.87
N PHE A 151 -31.18 -16.94 16.84
CA PHE A 151 -30.73 -16.15 17.99
C PHE A 151 -31.72 -15.04 18.42
N SER A 152 -32.92 -14.95 17.82
CA SER A 152 -33.91 -13.92 18.18
C SER A 152 -34.31 -13.96 19.67
N GLU A 153 -34.26 -15.14 20.30
CA GLU A 153 -34.54 -15.34 21.73
C GLU A 153 -33.30 -15.12 22.64
N LEU A 154 -32.15 -14.80 22.07
CA LEU A 154 -30.84 -14.75 22.73
C LEU A 154 -30.27 -13.34 22.83
N ASP A 155 -31.16 -12.35 22.95
CA ASP A 155 -30.82 -10.94 23.18
C ASP A 155 -29.88 -10.76 24.42
N LYS A 156 -29.87 -11.75 25.34
CA LYS A 156 -28.77 -12.02 26.28
C LYS A 156 -28.55 -13.52 26.49
N VAL A 157 -27.30 -13.99 26.33
CA VAL A 157 -26.86 -15.32 26.78
C VAL A 157 -26.98 -15.39 28.30
N ASN A 158 -28.11 -15.88 28.80
CA ASN A 158 -28.37 -16.05 30.23
C ASN A 158 -28.43 -17.55 30.60
N ARG A 159 -28.17 -17.87 31.87
CA ARG A 159 -28.11 -19.27 32.37
C ARG A 159 -29.46 -20.01 32.24
N ALA A 160 -30.57 -19.31 32.04
CA ALA A 160 -31.91 -19.87 31.93
C ALA A 160 -32.28 -20.29 30.49
N ASN A 161 -31.69 -19.66 29.47
CA ASN A 161 -31.98 -19.95 28.05
C ASN A 161 -31.12 -21.12 27.51
N ILE A 162 -29.96 -21.38 28.13
CA ILE A 162 -29.03 -22.47 27.73
C ILE A 162 -29.64 -23.89 27.89
N PRO A 163 -30.32 -24.24 29.00
CA PRO A 163 -30.89 -25.59 29.18
C PRO A 163 -32.05 -25.93 28.23
N ALA A 164 -32.81 -24.92 27.77
CA ALA A 164 -33.93 -25.12 26.84
C ALA A 164 -33.44 -25.56 25.46
N ARG A 165 -32.41 -24.88 24.92
CA ARG A 165 -31.78 -25.25 23.65
C ARG A 165 -30.99 -26.56 23.72
N LEU A 166 -30.38 -26.88 24.87
CA LEU A 166 -29.73 -28.19 25.09
C LEU A 166 -30.73 -29.35 25.02
N LYS A 167 -31.97 -29.14 25.49
CA LYS A 167 -33.07 -30.10 25.33
C LYS A 167 -33.53 -30.22 23.88
N GLU A 168 -33.60 -29.10 23.16
CA GLU A 168 -34.02 -29.07 21.75
C GLU A 168 -33.02 -29.77 20.83
N GLY A 169 -31.72 -29.49 20.94
CA GLY A 169 -30.66 -30.18 20.19
C GLY A 169 -30.43 -31.64 20.62
N CYS A 170 -30.94 -32.07 21.78
CA CYS A 170 -31.03 -33.48 22.16
C CYS A 170 -32.27 -34.17 21.56
N ARG A 171 -33.39 -33.44 21.41
CA ARG A 171 -34.59 -33.94 20.71
C ARG A 171 -34.34 -34.13 19.22
N GLU A 172 -33.63 -33.20 18.59
CA GLU A 172 -33.28 -33.26 17.17
C GLU A 172 -32.31 -34.40 16.86
N ARG A 173 -31.39 -34.72 17.79
CA ARG A 173 -30.53 -35.93 17.72
C ARG A 173 -31.27 -37.25 17.97
N GLN A 174 -32.48 -37.21 18.53
CA GLN A 174 -33.33 -38.39 18.77
C GLN A 174 -34.41 -38.57 17.69
N ALA A 175 -34.53 -37.64 16.75
CA ALA A 175 -35.31 -37.86 15.54
C ALA A 175 -34.55 -38.84 14.64
N PRO A 176 -35.14 -39.97 14.20
CA PRO A 176 -34.43 -40.93 13.37
C PRO A 176 -34.13 -40.30 12.00
N ALA A 177 -32.85 -40.31 11.63
CA ALA A 177 -32.36 -39.92 10.31
C ALA A 177 -32.73 -40.97 9.26
N TRP A 178 -34.02 -41.13 8.94
CA TRP A 178 -34.51 -41.75 7.70
C TRP A 178 -36.04 -41.62 7.60
N ARG A 179 -36.51 -40.81 6.65
CA ARG A 179 -37.52 -41.15 5.64
C ARG A 179 -37.29 -40.29 4.41
#